data_AF-A0A3M6QLW7-F1
#
_entry.id   AF-A0A3M6QLW7-F1
#
_cell.length_a   1.000
_cell.length_b   1.000
_cell.length_c   1.000
_cell.angle_alpha   90.00
_cell.angle_beta   90.00
_cell.angle_gamma   90.00
#
_symmetry.space_group_name_H-M   'P 1'
#
loop_
_entity.id
_entity.type
_entity.pdbx_description
1 polymer ?
#
loop_
_entity_poly.entity_id
_entity_poly.type
_entity_poly.pdbx_seq_one_letter_code
_entity_poly.pdbx_strand_id
1 'polypeptide(L)'
;MATEPTLPAAQREYRDWLAALKNQFRQMQIKAAVAVNSELLRFYWQLGADIAERQRRHAWGSGFLAQLSRDLMQAFPEVKGFSLRNLKYIRQWFAFWSEEPIGQQLVAQLTAIPWGHNLAIISQCQSRAEALYYVQQTQAQGWSRAVLTHQIESGLWQRQGQAQHNFAQTLSAPQSDLERVMNFEPTESTAWHWAA
;
A
#
# COMPACT_ATOMS: atom_id res chain seq x y z
N MET A 1 -39.67 -35.38 -35.19
CA MET A 1 -38.24 -35.49 -34.78
C MET A 1 -37.64 -34.10 -34.92
N ALA A 2 -37.48 -33.37 -33.81
CA ALA A 2 -36.84 -32.06 -33.84
C ALA A 2 -35.33 -32.28 -33.90
N THR A 3 -34.71 -31.91 -35.02
CA THR A 3 -33.25 -31.84 -35.17
C THR A 3 -32.72 -30.78 -34.22
N GLU A 4 -31.93 -31.19 -33.23
CA GLU A 4 -31.13 -30.28 -32.41
C GLU A 4 -30.23 -29.43 -33.32
N PRO A 5 -30.18 -28.10 -33.15
CA PRO A 5 -29.28 -27.27 -33.93
C PRO A 5 -27.86 -27.40 -33.37
N THR A 6 -27.08 -28.34 -33.90
CA THR A 6 -25.65 -28.46 -33.61
C THR A 6 -24.89 -27.43 -34.44
N LEU A 7 -24.77 -26.19 -33.94
CA LEU A 7 -23.96 -25.13 -34.57
C LEU A 7 -22.71 -24.83 -33.72
N PRO A 8 -21.49 -25.15 -34.20
CA PRO A 8 -20.22 -24.88 -33.52
C PRO A 8 -20.00 -23.41 -33.13
N ALA A 9 -20.64 -22.48 -33.85
CA ALA A 9 -20.61 -21.04 -33.56
C ALA A 9 -21.30 -20.71 -32.23
N ALA A 10 -22.50 -21.26 -31.99
CA ALA A 10 -23.21 -21.10 -30.72
C ALA A 10 -22.43 -21.70 -29.54
N GLN A 11 -21.69 -22.79 -29.79
CA GLN A 11 -20.84 -23.40 -28.78
C GLN A 11 -19.57 -22.58 -28.49
N ARG A 12 -19.02 -21.87 -29.48
CA ARG A 12 -17.91 -20.91 -29.30
C ARG A 12 -18.38 -19.67 -28.55
N GLU A 13 -19.48 -19.07 -28.98
CA GLU A 13 -20.10 -17.91 -28.33
C GLU A 13 -20.42 -18.20 -26.86
N TYR A 14 -21.00 -19.37 -26.56
CA TYR A 14 -21.25 -19.80 -25.19
C TYR A 14 -19.95 -19.95 -24.38
N ARG A 15 -18.88 -20.51 -24.97
CA ARG A 15 -17.58 -20.66 -24.29
C ARG A 15 -16.93 -19.31 -24.00
N ASP A 16 -17.01 -18.37 -24.94
CA ASP A 16 -16.47 -17.02 -24.79
C ASP A 16 -17.26 -16.23 -23.73
N TRP A 17 -18.59 -16.32 -23.77
CA TRP A 17 -19.46 -15.77 -22.73
C TRP A 17 -19.17 -16.37 -21.35
N LEU A 18 -19.01 -17.70 -21.25
CA LEU A 18 -18.69 -18.38 -19.99
C LEU A 18 -17.30 -17.96 -19.46
N ALA A 19 -16.31 -17.76 -20.34
CA ALA A 19 -14.99 -17.25 -19.95
C ALA A 19 -15.09 -15.81 -19.42
N ALA A 20 -15.86 -14.94 -20.09
CA ALA A 20 -16.12 -13.59 -19.63
C ALA A 20 -16.84 -13.56 -18.28
N LEU A 21 -17.87 -14.39 -18.10
CA LEU A 21 -18.62 -14.53 -16.84
C LEU A 21 -17.71 -14.98 -15.68
N LYS A 22 -16.86 -15.99 -15.91
CA LYS A 22 -15.87 -16.45 -14.92
C LYS A 22 -14.90 -15.31 -14.53
N ASN A 23 -14.45 -14.52 -15.50
CA ASN A 23 -13.57 -13.38 -15.25
C ASN A 23 -14.28 -12.29 -14.44
N GLN A 24 -15.52 -11.95 -14.79
CA GLN A 24 -16.33 -10.98 -14.04
C GLN A 24 -16.53 -11.43 -12.58
N PHE A 25 -16.91 -12.69 -12.37
CA PHE A 25 -17.09 -13.24 -11.02
C PHE A 25 -15.79 -13.18 -10.22
N ARG A 26 -14.65 -13.56 -10.82
CA ARG A 26 -13.33 -13.47 -10.18
C ARG A 26 -12.98 -12.03 -9.80
N GLN A 27 -13.27 -11.06 -10.66
CA GLN A 27 -13.06 -9.64 -10.36
C GLN A 27 -13.94 -9.17 -9.19
N MET A 28 -15.21 -9.60 -9.12
CA MET A 28 -16.07 -9.29 -7.98
C MET A 28 -15.53 -9.88 -6.67
N GLN A 29 -15.06 -11.13 -6.69
CA GLN A 29 -14.45 -11.75 -5.51
C GLN A 29 -13.20 -11.01 -5.04
N ILE A 30 -12.35 -10.56 -5.98
CA ILE A 30 -11.16 -9.75 -5.66
C ILE A 30 -11.59 -8.44 -5.02
N LYS A 31 -12.56 -7.72 -5.59
CA LYS A 31 -13.04 -6.45 -5.02
C LYS A 31 -13.60 -6.62 -3.61
N ALA A 32 -14.43 -7.65 -3.39
CA ALA A 32 -14.97 -7.96 -2.07
C ALA A 32 -13.86 -8.28 -1.06
N ALA A 33 -12.89 -9.10 -1.45
CA ALA A 33 -11.75 -9.45 -0.59
C ALA A 33 -10.88 -8.24 -0.26
N VAL A 34 -10.64 -7.33 -1.22
CA VAL A 34 -9.91 -6.08 -0.99
C VAL A 34 -10.66 -5.20 -0.01
N ALA A 35 -11.97 -4.99 -0.20
CA ALA A 35 -12.78 -4.17 0.71
C ALA A 35 -12.76 -4.70 2.15
N VAL A 36 -12.98 -6.00 2.34
CA VAL A 36 -12.93 -6.65 3.67
C VAL A 36 -11.54 -6.54 4.29
N ASN A 37 -10.48 -6.75 3.50
CA ASN A 37 -9.11 -6.63 3.99
C ASN A 37 -8.79 -5.18 4.41
N SER A 38 -9.24 -4.18 3.65
CA SER A 38 -8.99 -2.78 3.96
C SER A 38 -9.64 -2.34 5.27
N GLU A 39 -10.87 -2.80 5.55
CA GLU A 39 -11.54 -2.53 6.83
C GLU A 39 -10.78 -3.17 8.01
N LEU A 40 -10.40 -4.44 7.87
CA LEU A 40 -9.62 -5.14 8.89
C LEU A 40 -8.28 -4.44 9.17
N LEU A 41 -7.58 -4.01 8.12
CA LEU A 41 -6.29 -3.33 8.24
C LEU A 41 -6.43 -1.93 8.84
N ARG A 42 -7.52 -1.22 8.55
CA ARG A 42 -7.83 0.06 9.22
C ARG A 42 -8.08 -0.15 10.71
N PHE A 43 -8.82 -1.20 11.08
CA PHE A 43 -8.99 -1.58 12.47
C PHE A 43 -7.64 -1.95 13.13
N TYR A 44 -6.79 -2.73 12.46
CA TYR A 44 -5.44 -3.03 12.98
C TYR A 44 -4.60 -1.77 13.15
N TRP A 45 -4.71 -0.77 12.26
CA TRP A 45 -3.99 0.48 12.40
C TRP A 45 -4.38 1.21 13.69
N GLN A 46 -5.69 1.35 13.92
CA GLN A 46 -6.24 1.95 15.14
C GLN A 46 -5.83 1.16 16.39
N LEU A 47 -5.93 -0.16 16.35
CA LEU A 47 -5.53 -1.03 17.45
C LEU A 47 -4.04 -0.91 17.78
N GLY A 48 -3.18 -0.78 16.76
CA GLY A 48 -1.75 -0.55 16.94
C GLY A 48 -1.46 0.78 17.63
N ALA A 49 -2.17 1.84 17.25
CA ALA A 49 -2.10 3.15 17.89
C ALA A 49 -2.54 3.08 19.36
N ASP A 50 -3.68 2.45 19.64
CA ASP A 50 -4.22 2.29 21.00
C ASP A 50 -3.30 1.48 21.90
N ILE A 51 -2.73 0.39 21.39
CA ILE A 51 -1.74 -0.40 22.11
C ILE A 51 -0.52 0.46 22.46
N ALA A 52 0.02 1.20 21.48
CA ALA A 52 1.19 2.05 21.69
C ALA A 52 0.92 3.17 22.72
N GLU A 53 -0.25 3.81 22.64
CA GLU A 53 -0.66 4.86 23.57
C GLU A 53 -0.81 4.31 25.00
N ARG A 54 -1.51 3.19 25.15
CA ARG A 54 -1.77 2.59 26.47
C ARG A 54 -0.51 2.10 27.16
N GLN A 55 0.45 1.54 26.40
CA GLN A 55 1.76 1.17 26.93
C GLN A 55 2.64 2.38 27.27
N ARG A 56 2.37 3.56 26.69
CA ARG A 56 3.07 4.81 27.03
C ARG A 56 2.48 5.45 28.30
N ARG A 57 1.14 5.52 28.39
CA ARG A 57 0.43 6.16 29.52
C ARG A 57 0.42 5.33 30.79
N HIS A 58 0.41 4.02 30.64
CA HIS A 58 0.36 3.10 31.76
C HIS A 58 1.60 2.21 31.70
N ALA A 59 2.22 1.91 32.85
CA ALA A 59 3.32 0.95 32.97
C ALA A 59 2.84 -0.50 32.77
N TRP A 60 2.01 -0.73 31.76
CA TRP A 60 1.51 -2.01 31.35
C TRP A 60 2.67 -2.81 30.75
N GLY A 61 3.25 -3.66 31.60
CA GLY A 61 4.37 -4.50 31.26
C GLY A 61 4.05 -5.53 30.15
N SER A 62 5.00 -6.43 29.93
CA SER A 62 4.97 -7.45 28.88
C SER A 62 3.72 -8.35 28.89
N GLY A 63 3.00 -8.43 30.01
CA GLY A 63 1.76 -9.22 30.16
C GLY A 63 0.51 -8.62 29.51
N PHE A 64 0.48 -7.31 29.22
CA PHE A 64 -0.72 -6.65 28.68
C PHE A 64 -1.19 -7.25 27.35
N LEU A 65 -0.28 -7.44 26.40
CA LEU A 65 -0.64 -8.04 25.10
C LEU A 65 -1.11 -9.50 25.24
N ALA A 66 -0.58 -10.23 26.22
CA ALA A 66 -1.01 -11.60 26.48
C ALA A 66 -2.43 -11.63 27.05
N GLN A 67 -2.77 -10.72 27.96
CA GLN A 67 -4.12 -10.56 28.48
C GLN A 67 -5.09 -10.13 27.38
N LEU A 68 -4.76 -9.08 26.62
CA LEU A 68 -5.57 -8.59 25.50
C LEU A 68 -5.83 -9.69 24.47
N SER A 69 -4.81 -10.50 24.14
CA SER A 69 -4.98 -11.63 23.23
C SER A 69 -5.97 -12.66 23.78
N ARG A 70 -5.86 -13.03 25.06
CA ARG A 70 -6.79 -13.98 25.69
C ARG A 70 -8.22 -13.44 25.64
N ASP A 71 -8.43 -12.20 26.07
CA ASP A 71 -9.76 -11.59 26.15
C ASP A 71 -10.42 -11.48 24.77
N LEU A 72 -9.68 -11.04 23.76
CA LEU A 72 -10.19 -10.93 22.39
C LEU A 72 -10.46 -12.29 21.74
N MET A 73 -9.59 -13.28 21.96
CA MET A 73 -9.81 -14.63 21.43
C MET A 73 -10.97 -15.35 22.13
N GLN A 74 -11.24 -15.03 23.40
CA GLN A 74 -12.42 -15.54 24.11
C GLN A 74 -13.71 -14.86 23.64
N ALA A 75 -13.67 -13.54 23.42
CA ALA A 75 -14.83 -12.77 22.96
C ALA A 75 -15.20 -13.07 21.50
N PHE A 76 -14.21 -13.40 20.66
CA PHE A 76 -14.38 -13.63 19.21
C PHE A 76 -13.67 -14.92 18.76
N PRO A 77 -14.15 -16.12 19.18
CA PRO A 77 -13.47 -17.40 18.97
C PRO A 77 -13.32 -17.78 17.49
N GLU A 78 -14.21 -17.31 16.62
CA GLU A 78 -14.15 -17.49 15.17
C GLU A 78 -13.07 -16.64 14.49
N VAL A 79 -12.55 -15.61 15.17
CA VAL A 79 -11.59 -14.65 14.61
C VAL A 79 -10.16 -15.06 14.94
N LYS A 80 -9.43 -15.57 13.94
CA LYS A 80 -8.00 -15.96 14.08
C LYS A 80 -7.03 -14.77 14.16
N GLY A 81 -7.53 -13.54 14.03
CA GLY A 81 -6.75 -12.30 13.98
C GLY A 81 -6.18 -11.82 15.33
N PHE A 82 -6.60 -12.39 16.46
CA PHE A 82 -6.26 -11.85 17.80
C PHE A 82 -5.24 -12.66 18.61
N SER A 83 -4.46 -13.50 17.94
CA SER A 83 -3.33 -14.17 18.60
C SER A 83 -2.30 -13.17 19.11
N LEU A 84 -1.62 -13.49 20.21
CA LEU A 84 -0.55 -12.68 20.79
C LEU A 84 0.52 -12.32 19.77
N ARG A 85 0.88 -13.26 18.89
CA ARG A 85 1.83 -13.02 17.80
C ARG A 85 1.32 -11.94 16.85
N ASN A 86 0.04 -12.00 16.46
CA ASN A 86 -0.53 -11.01 15.56
C ASN A 86 -0.65 -9.63 16.22
N LEU A 87 -1.02 -9.55 17.50
CA LEU A 87 -1.04 -8.28 18.23
C LEU A 87 0.35 -7.63 18.31
N LYS A 88 1.41 -8.44 18.48
CA LYS A 88 2.80 -7.94 18.40
C LYS A 88 3.12 -7.38 17.02
N TYR A 89 2.69 -8.05 15.95
CA TYR A 89 2.87 -7.56 14.58
C TYR A 89 2.07 -6.29 14.29
N ILE A 90 0.83 -6.20 14.77
CA ILE A 90 0.00 -4.99 14.63
C ILE A 90 0.69 -3.78 15.26
N ARG A 91 1.19 -3.95 16.50
CA ARG A 91 1.97 -2.92 17.19
C ARG A 91 3.25 -2.55 16.44
N GLN A 92 4.00 -3.56 15.96
CA GLN A 92 5.23 -3.34 15.20
C GLN A 92 4.96 -2.60 13.89
N TRP A 93 3.91 -2.98 13.17
CA TRP A 93 3.51 -2.36 11.91
C TRP A 93 3.10 -0.90 12.11
N PHE A 94 2.29 -0.60 13.12
CA PHE A 94 1.95 0.78 13.46
C PHE A 94 3.21 1.59 13.79
N ALA A 95 4.05 1.10 14.71
CA ALA A 95 5.29 1.78 15.11
C ALA A 95 6.25 2.00 13.93
N PHE A 96 6.33 1.03 13.01
CA PHE A 96 7.16 1.15 11.83
C PHE A 96 6.72 2.32 10.94
N TRP A 97 5.44 2.66 10.87
CA TRP A 97 4.94 3.72 9.98
C TRP A 97 4.61 5.05 10.68
N SER A 98 4.40 5.05 12.00
CA SER A 98 3.85 6.20 12.74
C SER A 98 4.84 7.33 13.06
N GLU A 99 6.11 7.22 12.68
CA GLU A 99 7.14 8.22 13.02
C GLU A 99 7.16 9.44 12.09
N GLU A 100 6.48 9.39 10.93
CA GLU A 100 6.44 10.49 9.95
C GLU A 100 5.04 11.14 9.90
N PRO A 101 4.91 12.45 9.61
CA PRO A 101 3.61 13.17 9.57
C PRO A 101 2.65 12.73 8.44
N ILE A 102 2.97 11.69 7.68
CA ILE A 102 2.21 11.24 6.51
C ILE A 102 1.08 10.33 6.99
N GLY A 103 0.09 10.88 7.71
CA GLY A 103 -0.92 10.09 8.41
C GLY A 103 -1.90 9.35 7.49
N GLN A 104 -2.77 10.07 6.77
CA GLN A 104 -3.93 9.44 6.10
C GLN A 104 -3.61 8.81 4.73
N GLN A 105 -2.80 9.47 3.91
CA GLN A 105 -2.46 8.98 2.56
C GLN A 105 -1.60 7.71 2.63
N LEU A 106 -0.73 7.59 3.63
CA LEU A 106 0.05 6.38 3.86
C LEU A 106 -0.87 5.24 4.31
N VAL A 107 -1.74 5.47 5.30
CA VAL A 107 -2.68 4.45 5.77
C VAL A 107 -3.55 3.91 4.63
N ALA A 108 -4.04 4.78 3.73
CA ALA A 108 -4.77 4.34 2.54
C ALA A 108 -3.95 3.36 1.67
N GLN A 109 -2.68 3.66 1.40
CA GLN A 109 -1.78 2.76 0.65
C GLN A 109 -1.52 1.45 1.39
N LEU A 110 -1.31 1.48 2.70
CA LEU A 110 -1.01 0.29 3.50
C LEU A 110 -2.22 -0.65 3.62
N THR A 111 -3.43 -0.10 3.70
CA THR A 111 -4.69 -0.87 3.76
C THR A 111 -5.14 -1.42 2.39
N ALA A 112 -4.49 -0.99 1.30
CA ALA A 112 -4.78 -1.47 -0.06
C ALA A 112 -4.05 -2.78 -0.42
N ILE A 113 -3.05 -3.20 0.38
CA ILE A 113 -2.34 -4.47 0.18
C ILE A 113 -2.68 -5.46 1.31
N PRO A 114 -2.69 -6.79 1.07
CA PRO A 114 -3.04 -7.76 2.10
C PRO A 114 -2.11 -7.73 3.32
N TRP A 115 -2.61 -8.16 4.48
CA TRP A 115 -1.85 -8.17 5.74
C TRP A 115 -0.52 -8.92 5.64
N GLY A 116 -0.50 -10.08 4.97
CA GLY A 116 0.72 -10.86 4.78
C GLY A 116 1.81 -10.15 3.97
N HIS A 117 1.43 -9.23 3.07
CA HIS A 117 2.36 -8.39 2.32
C HIS A 117 2.93 -7.29 3.22
N ASN A 118 2.07 -6.62 3.99
CA ASN A 118 2.51 -5.64 4.99
C ASN A 118 3.55 -6.25 5.94
N LEU A 119 3.31 -7.47 6.45
CA LEU A 119 4.26 -8.18 7.30
C LEU A 119 5.58 -8.49 6.61
N ALA A 120 5.53 -8.98 5.36
CA ALA A 120 6.74 -9.29 4.60
C ALA A 120 7.62 -8.04 4.42
N ILE A 121 7.01 -6.91 4.10
CA ILE A 121 7.68 -5.63 3.89
C ILE A 121 8.36 -5.15 5.18
N ILE A 122 7.62 -5.00 6.29
CA ILE A 122 8.21 -4.48 7.54
C ILE A 122 9.25 -5.42 8.17
N SER A 123 9.22 -6.71 7.78
CA SER A 123 10.19 -7.70 8.27
C SER A 123 11.52 -7.72 7.50
N GLN A 124 11.52 -7.25 6.25
CA GLN A 124 12.67 -7.42 5.34
C GLN A 124 13.28 -6.10 4.87
N CYS A 125 12.50 -5.01 4.82
CA CYS A 125 13.00 -3.72 4.40
C CYS A 125 13.79 -3.04 5.52
N GLN A 126 14.89 -2.39 5.16
CA GLN A 126 15.82 -1.73 6.09
C GLN A 126 15.41 -0.27 6.37
N SER A 127 14.58 0.31 5.51
CA SER A 127 14.10 1.69 5.64
C SER A 127 12.63 1.82 5.26
N ARG A 128 11.99 2.89 5.73
CA ARG A 128 10.61 3.25 5.35
C ARG A 128 10.47 3.59 3.87
N ALA A 129 11.48 4.24 3.29
CA ALA A 129 11.48 4.58 1.86
C ALA A 129 11.46 3.33 0.98
N GLU A 130 12.33 2.36 1.30
CA GLU A 130 12.33 1.04 0.65
C GLU A 130 10.99 0.33 0.85
N ALA A 131 10.46 0.32 2.07
CA ALA A 131 9.17 -0.28 2.37
C ALA A 131 8.03 0.35 1.54
N LEU A 132 8.00 1.68 1.45
CA LEU A 132 6.96 2.42 0.73
C LEU A 132 7.04 2.14 -0.77
N TYR A 133 8.25 2.05 -1.32
CA TYR A 133 8.44 1.62 -2.70
C TYR A 133 7.81 0.25 -2.96
N TYR A 134 8.07 -0.75 -2.10
CA TYR A 134 7.49 -2.08 -2.27
C TYR A 134 5.96 -2.11 -2.08
N VAL A 135 5.42 -1.26 -1.19
CA VAL A 135 3.96 -1.06 -1.06
C VAL A 135 3.36 -0.54 -2.37
N GLN A 136 3.99 0.47 -2.99
CA GLN A 136 3.52 1.08 -4.23
C GLN A 136 3.65 0.13 -5.42
N GLN A 137 4.78 -0.56 -5.55
CA GLN A 137 4.98 -1.55 -6.61
C GLN A 137 4.02 -2.73 -6.49
N THR A 138 3.72 -3.19 -5.26
CA THR A 138 2.74 -4.25 -5.04
C THR A 138 1.35 -3.83 -5.52
N GLN A 139 0.94 -2.58 -5.27
CA GLN A 139 -0.33 -2.04 -5.73
C GLN A 139 -0.37 -1.87 -7.26
N ALA A 140 0.70 -1.35 -7.84
CA ALA A 140 0.78 -1.10 -9.28
C ALA A 140 0.83 -2.40 -10.10
N GLN A 141 1.55 -3.42 -9.62
CA GLN A 141 1.82 -4.66 -10.36
C GLN A 141 0.96 -5.85 -9.92
N GLY A 142 0.19 -5.71 -8.84
CA GLY A 142 -0.65 -6.79 -8.31
C GLY A 142 0.14 -8.00 -7.82
N TRP A 143 1.33 -7.79 -7.24
CA TRP A 143 2.21 -8.88 -6.85
C TRP A 143 1.58 -9.82 -5.81
N SER A 144 1.74 -11.12 -6.03
CA SER A 144 1.52 -12.11 -4.98
C SER A 144 2.57 -11.93 -3.88
N ARG A 145 2.30 -12.43 -2.67
CA ARG A 145 3.26 -12.36 -1.57
C ARG A 145 4.59 -13.02 -1.92
N ALA A 146 4.57 -14.13 -2.67
CA ALA A 146 5.78 -14.82 -3.11
C ALA A 146 6.60 -13.96 -4.09
N VAL A 147 5.94 -13.30 -5.04
CA VAL A 147 6.61 -12.39 -5.99
C VAL A 147 7.18 -11.19 -5.23
N LEU A 148 6.42 -10.59 -4.32
CA LEU A 148 6.90 -9.49 -3.47
C LEU A 148 8.16 -9.89 -2.69
N THR A 149 8.14 -11.02 -1.99
CA THR A 149 9.32 -11.51 -1.25
C THR A 149 10.53 -11.67 -2.17
N HIS A 150 10.36 -12.32 -3.32
CA HIS A 150 11.45 -12.47 -4.30
C HIS A 150 11.98 -11.11 -4.80
N GLN A 151 11.10 -10.13 -5.03
CA GLN A 151 11.53 -8.78 -5.46
C GLN A 151 12.30 -8.03 -4.37
N ILE A 152 11.96 -8.25 -3.09
CA ILE A 152 12.71 -7.73 -1.95
C ILE A 152 14.10 -8.40 -1.88
N GLU A 153 14.13 -9.72 -1.90
CA GLU A 153 15.37 -10.52 -1.82
C GLU A 153 16.32 -10.25 -3.00
N SER A 154 15.78 -10.00 -4.19
CA SER A 154 16.58 -9.66 -5.39
C SER A 154 17.10 -8.21 -5.40
N GLY A 155 16.83 -7.43 -4.35
CA GLY A 155 17.28 -6.04 -4.23
C GLY A 155 16.71 -5.12 -5.31
N LEU A 156 15.45 -5.30 -5.71
CA LEU A 156 14.83 -4.49 -6.76
C LEU A 156 14.88 -2.98 -6.44
N TRP A 157 14.69 -2.60 -5.17
CA TRP A 157 14.80 -1.21 -4.71
C TRP A 157 16.17 -0.60 -5.02
N GLN A 158 17.24 -1.35 -4.77
CA GLN A 158 18.61 -0.91 -5.00
C GLN A 158 18.90 -0.81 -6.51
N ARG A 159 18.31 -1.70 -7.32
CA ARG A 159 18.51 -1.72 -8.78
C ARG A 159 17.71 -0.65 -9.52
N GLN A 160 16.50 -0.31 -9.07
CA GLN A 160 15.56 0.56 -9.80
C GLN A 160 15.00 1.72 -8.98
N GLY A 161 14.78 1.50 -7.68
CA GLY A 161 14.12 2.45 -6.81
C GLY A 161 14.99 3.65 -6.39
N GLN A 162 16.29 3.47 -6.19
CA GLN A 162 17.21 4.59 -5.88
C GLN A 162 17.30 5.60 -7.03
N ALA A 163 17.30 5.14 -8.28
CA ALA A 163 17.35 6.01 -9.45
C ALA A 163 16.09 6.89 -9.58
N GLN A 164 14.91 6.32 -9.28
CA GLN A 164 13.64 7.06 -9.33
C GLN A 164 13.45 8.00 -8.12
N HIS A 165 13.90 7.61 -6.94
CA HIS A 165 13.79 8.44 -5.74
C HIS A 165 14.75 9.63 -5.78
N ASN A 166 15.96 9.44 -6.32
CA ASN A 166 16.89 10.55 -6.58
C ASN A 166 16.30 11.55 -7.57
N PHE A 167 15.59 11.08 -8.61
CA PHE A 167 14.91 11.93 -9.61
C PHE A 167 13.72 12.69 -9.01
N ALA A 168 12.87 12.04 -8.21
CA ALA A 168 11.75 12.69 -7.53
C ALA A 168 12.23 13.71 -6.46
N GLN A 169 13.33 13.43 -5.76
CA GLN A 169 13.94 14.37 -4.82
C GLN A 169 14.64 15.55 -5.52
N THR A 170 15.24 15.36 -6.70
CA THR A 170 15.80 16.48 -7.49
C THR A 170 14.73 17.32 -8.18
N LEU A 171 13.57 16.75 -8.50
CA LEU A 171 12.42 17.49 -9.02
C LEU A 171 11.63 18.26 -7.94
N SER A 172 11.94 18.05 -6.65
CA SER A 172 11.29 18.75 -5.54
C SER A 172 11.89 20.12 -5.22
N ALA A 173 12.67 20.72 -6.13
CA ALA A 173 13.02 22.13 -6.08
C ALA A 173 12.19 22.91 -7.12
N PRO A 174 10.99 23.42 -6.78
CA PRO A 174 10.24 24.30 -7.67
C PRO A 174 10.80 25.74 -7.70
N GLN A 175 12.13 25.94 -7.68
CA GLN A 175 12.78 27.26 -7.67
C GLN A 175 14.20 27.26 -8.26
N SER A 176 14.42 26.66 -9.42
CA SER A 176 15.75 26.74 -10.07
C SER A 176 15.67 26.97 -11.58
N ASP A 177 14.71 26.34 -12.25
CA ASP A 177 14.79 26.25 -13.72
C ASP A 177 13.94 27.32 -14.45
N LEU A 178 13.08 28.04 -13.74
CA LEU A 178 12.34 29.20 -14.27
C LEU A 178 13.08 30.55 -14.11
N GLU A 179 14.17 30.60 -13.34
CA GLU A 179 14.95 31.85 -13.13
C GLU A 179 16.21 31.94 -14.01
N ARG A 180 16.60 30.87 -14.71
CA ARG A 180 17.78 30.87 -15.58
C ARG A 180 17.54 31.23 -17.05
N VAL A 181 16.29 31.53 -17.42
CA VAL A 181 15.95 32.00 -18.78
C VAL A 181 15.65 33.52 -18.83
N MET A 182 15.69 34.23 -17.70
CA MET A 182 15.42 35.69 -17.65
C MET A 182 16.63 36.60 -17.37
N ASN A 183 17.86 36.07 -17.41
CA ASN A 183 19.08 36.90 -17.40
C ASN A 183 19.69 37.04 -18.80
N PHE A 184 18.88 37.47 -19.76
CA PHE A 184 19.39 38.17 -20.94
C PHE A 184 19.33 39.66 -20.63
N GLU A 185 20.40 40.22 -20.07
CA GLU A 185 20.66 41.65 -20.21
C GLU A 185 21.44 41.90 -21.50
N PRO A 186 20.92 42.77 -22.38
CA PRO A 186 21.76 43.60 -23.23
C PRO A 186 21.59 45.08 -22.84
N THR A 187 22.63 45.58 -22.20
CA THR A 187 23.18 46.96 -22.15
C THR A 187 22.38 48.15 -22.72
N GLU A 188 22.27 49.19 -21.89
CA GLU A 188 22.12 50.64 -22.15
C GLU A 188 21.49 51.08 -23.49
N SER A 189 20.22 51.50 -23.46
CA SER A 189 19.70 52.73 -24.09
C SER A 189 18.18 52.81 -23.91
N THR A 190 17.64 54.04 -23.78
CA THR A 190 16.21 54.44 -23.78
C THR A 190 15.36 53.92 -22.61
N ALA A 191 15.07 54.70 -21.55
CA ALA A 191 14.48 56.03 -21.49
C ALA A 191 13.11 56.15 -22.20
N TRP A 192 12.05 56.29 -21.38
CA TRP A 192 10.73 56.86 -21.67
C TRP A 192 9.77 56.10 -22.60
N HIS A 193 8.64 55.61 -22.06
CA HIS A 193 7.33 56.27 -22.17
C HIS A 193 6.24 55.49 -21.39
N TRP A 194 5.40 56.24 -20.68
CA TRP A 194 4.17 55.79 -20.03
C TRP A 194 3.07 55.40 -21.04
N ALA A 195 2.17 54.54 -20.57
CA ALA A 195 0.72 54.50 -20.81
C ALA A 195 0.18 54.60 -22.26
N ALA A 196 -0.44 53.52 -22.72
CA ALA A 196 -1.90 53.38 -22.72
C ALA A 196 -2.28 51.90 -22.86
#